data_AF-A0A950DEC2-F1
#
_entry.id   AF-A0A950DEC2-F1
#
_cell.length_a   1.000
_cell.length_b   1.000
_cell.length_c   1.000
_cell.angle_alpha   90.00
_cell.angle_beta   90.00
_cell.angle_gamma   90.00
#
_symmetry.space_group_name_H-M   'P 1'
#
loop_
_entity.id
_entity.type
_entity.pdbx_description
1 polymer ?
#
loop_
_entity_poly.entity_id
_entity_poly.type
_entity_poly.pdbx_seq_one_letter_code
_entity_poly.pdbx_strand_id
1 'polypeptide(L)'
;MHRVRETFSFWSFLGLLLFPALGWGQAPTIETSQISGAAILTPGSTQSRLGPMPGAGAMILGTQPGRDELLLNRIGTATPRVPAAITTPGQAGQVQRRLGITAPQPLPVPRAPLYGTLALPTEEESEGPADGLTLDQAIDLLIKNNYDLRTKFMEIPQARADILTASLRANPIIYADSQYVPYGAFSDQKPGGPTQYDLNITHPIDFSHKRRARTDYAARALKVTEAQYQDAVRMEINNLYTAFVEVLAARLTLSYTKASVAGLDVLQQKTQLLYEKDLGSRADVNEVKSQRQIAEVGVLDAQENLRKAKRTLGMMLNLAPDQAESFDVRGSIQDRGPAPPPLDELVRIALSCRPDALAYRLGLQTAESGVRLARANRYQDAYLLYQPFTYQNNAPFGKQTAPAWAVGMTIPLPIYNRNQGNIERARLNVTQSQIELEGIQRRIVTEVQQADREYQVSGQIVERIRTQVLPSSRSSLGDRLKLFQGGEINRVTFIQAQRTYNDTVKAYLDTVVRHRRSMLGLNTALGQRILP
;
A
#
# COMPACT_ATOMS: atom_id res chain seq x y z
N MET A 1 39.18 -78.05 -12.76
CA MET A 1 40.13 -76.93 -12.97
C MET A 1 39.81 -76.32 -14.33
N HIS A 2 39.69 -75.00 -14.55
CA HIS A 2 39.86 -73.83 -13.68
C HIS A 2 38.65 -72.89 -13.84
N ARG A 3 38.24 -72.18 -12.77
CA ARG A 3 37.39 -70.99 -12.90
C ARG A 3 38.27 -69.78 -13.21
N VAL A 4 37.83 -68.92 -14.12
CA VAL A 4 38.24 -67.51 -14.16
C VAL A 4 36.96 -66.67 -14.11
N ARG A 5 36.88 -65.79 -13.11
CA ARG A 5 35.90 -64.69 -13.04
C ARG A 5 36.61 -63.46 -13.57
N GLU A 6 36.01 -62.77 -14.54
CA GLU A 6 36.39 -61.38 -14.82
C GLU A 6 35.19 -60.45 -14.66
N THR A 7 35.39 -59.43 -13.83
CA THR A 7 34.45 -58.35 -13.55
C THR A 7 34.74 -57.20 -14.50
N PHE A 8 33.90 -56.99 -15.51
CA PHE A 8 34.08 -55.86 -16.41
C PHE A 8 33.52 -54.56 -15.80
N SER A 9 34.43 -53.62 -15.53
CA SER A 9 34.12 -52.22 -15.26
C SER A 9 33.78 -51.51 -16.56
N PHE A 10 32.65 -50.79 -16.61
CA PHE A 10 32.24 -50.01 -17.79
C PHE A 10 32.39 -48.51 -17.51
N TRP A 11 33.62 -48.03 -17.63
CA TRP A 11 33.96 -46.61 -17.85
C TRP A 11 34.88 -46.52 -19.08
N SER A 12 34.77 -45.41 -19.81
CA SER A 12 35.51 -45.07 -21.05
C SER A 12 34.97 -45.67 -22.35
N PHE A 13 34.14 -44.91 -23.07
CA PHE A 13 34.25 -44.70 -24.53
C PHE A 13 33.28 -43.58 -25.00
N LEU A 14 33.77 -42.35 -25.11
CA LEU A 14 33.84 -41.60 -26.38
C LEU A 14 34.57 -40.27 -26.18
N GLY A 15 35.83 -40.23 -26.63
CA GLY A 15 36.55 -38.99 -26.92
C GLY A 15 36.61 -38.76 -28.43
N LEU A 16 36.94 -37.53 -28.82
CA LEU A 16 37.02 -37.02 -30.20
C LEU A 16 35.69 -36.93 -30.97
N LEU A 17 35.17 -35.70 -31.07
CA LEU A 17 35.29 -34.91 -32.30
C LEU A 17 35.32 -33.42 -31.95
N LEU A 18 36.38 -32.72 -32.36
CA LEU A 18 36.60 -31.28 -32.11
C LEU A 18 36.53 -30.51 -33.43
N PHE A 19 35.50 -29.65 -33.57
CA PHE A 19 35.54 -28.34 -34.25
C PHE A 19 35.80 -28.33 -35.79
N PRO A 20 35.42 -27.27 -36.56
CA PRO A 20 35.46 -25.85 -36.22
C PRO A 20 34.11 -25.16 -35.97
N ALA A 21 34.21 -23.95 -35.42
CA ALA A 21 33.08 -23.08 -35.13
C ALA A 21 32.64 -22.28 -36.37
N LEU A 22 31.34 -22.29 -36.64
CA LEU A 22 30.64 -21.14 -37.23
C LEU A 22 29.56 -20.72 -36.23
N GLY A 23 29.89 -19.71 -35.43
CA GLY A 23 29.06 -19.26 -34.33
C GLY A 23 27.84 -18.47 -34.80
N TRP A 24 26.77 -19.16 -35.19
CA TRP A 24 25.44 -18.55 -35.33
C TRP A 24 24.83 -18.33 -33.96
N GLY A 25 25.33 -17.31 -33.25
CA GLY A 25 24.68 -16.79 -32.07
C GLY A 25 23.37 -16.13 -32.47
N GLN A 26 22.24 -16.81 -32.25
CA GLN A 26 20.91 -16.22 -32.38
C GLN A 26 20.67 -15.18 -31.28
N ALA A 27 21.27 -13.99 -31.45
CA ALA A 27 20.70 -12.74 -30.99
C ALA A 27 19.56 -12.34 -31.95
N PRO A 28 18.57 -11.54 -31.51
CA PRO A 28 17.59 -10.97 -32.42
C PRO A 28 18.28 -9.98 -33.37
N THR A 29 18.50 -10.38 -34.63
CA THR A 29 18.76 -9.46 -35.73
C THR A 29 17.47 -8.69 -36.03
N ILE A 30 17.33 -7.52 -35.42
CA ILE A 30 16.39 -6.48 -35.87
C ILE A 30 17.18 -5.61 -36.83
N GLU A 31 16.71 -5.49 -38.08
CA GLU A 31 17.53 -4.95 -39.18
C GLU A 31 17.31 -3.46 -39.41
N THR A 32 18.39 -2.69 -39.20
CA THR A 32 18.32 -1.24 -39.07
C THR A 32 18.30 -0.50 -40.39
N SER A 33 17.15 -0.33 -41.04
CA SER A 33 17.12 0.65 -42.14
C SER A 33 15.78 1.35 -42.35
N GLN A 34 15.90 2.67 -42.52
CA GLN A 34 14.92 3.59 -43.09
C GLN A 34 13.63 3.86 -42.29
N ILE A 35 13.71 4.85 -41.39
CA ILE A 35 12.63 5.83 -41.24
C ILE A 35 13.23 7.23 -41.40
N SER A 36 13.28 7.69 -42.65
CA SER A 36 13.51 9.10 -42.99
C SER A 36 12.14 9.76 -43.19
N GLY A 37 11.75 10.69 -42.32
CA GLY A 37 10.53 11.48 -42.54
C GLY A 37 9.94 12.11 -41.28
N ALA A 38 9.77 13.44 -41.32
CA ALA A 38 9.07 14.30 -40.36
C ALA A 38 9.65 14.38 -38.93
N ALA A 39 9.96 15.62 -38.52
CA ALA A 39 10.37 15.96 -37.15
C ALA A 39 9.16 15.93 -36.19
N ILE A 40 8.75 14.73 -35.78
CA ILE A 40 7.80 14.55 -34.69
C ILE A 40 8.55 14.72 -33.37
N LEU A 41 8.10 15.66 -32.53
CA LEU A 41 8.61 15.87 -31.17
C LEU A 41 8.24 14.67 -30.28
N THR A 42 8.97 13.56 -30.42
CA THR A 42 8.83 12.39 -29.55
C THR A 42 9.47 12.66 -28.18
N PRO A 43 8.84 12.24 -27.06
CA PRO A 43 9.43 12.38 -25.72
C PRO A 43 10.81 11.73 -25.65
N GLY A 44 11.83 12.48 -25.21
CA GLY A 44 13.20 11.94 -25.04
C GLY A 44 14.19 12.22 -26.16
N SER A 45 13.94 13.19 -27.05
CA SER A 45 14.99 13.75 -27.92
C SER A 45 16.08 14.46 -27.10
N THR A 46 17.25 14.72 -27.70
CA THR A 46 18.37 15.45 -27.05
C THR A 46 18.05 16.90 -26.70
N GLN A 47 16.89 17.42 -27.10
CA GLN A 47 16.37 18.75 -26.74
C GLN A 47 15.31 18.69 -25.62
N SER A 48 15.03 17.50 -25.08
CA SER A 48 14.11 17.29 -23.96
C SER A 48 14.64 17.91 -22.66
N ARG A 49 13.89 18.86 -22.09
CA ARG A 49 14.14 19.40 -20.73
C ARG A 49 13.96 18.37 -19.61
N LEU A 50 13.45 17.18 -19.92
CA LEU A 50 13.27 16.06 -18.98
C LEU A 50 14.43 15.04 -19.03
N GLY A 51 15.48 15.32 -19.80
CA GLY A 51 16.60 14.41 -20.01
C GLY A 51 16.34 13.33 -21.08
N PRO A 52 17.33 12.46 -21.36
CA PRO A 52 17.17 11.31 -22.24
C PRO A 52 16.19 10.30 -21.65
N MET A 53 15.57 9.46 -22.49
CA MET A 53 14.60 8.46 -22.03
C MET A 53 15.21 7.56 -20.93
N PRO A 54 14.47 7.26 -19.84
CA PRO A 54 14.87 6.22 -18.89
C PRO A 54 15.06 4.88 -19.61
N GLY A 55 16.28 4.33 -19.57
CA GLY A 55 16.68 3.15 -20.35
C GLY A 55 17.54 3.44 -21.58
N ALA A 56 17.67 4.69 -22.03
CA ALA A 56 18.60 5.09 -23.10
C ALA A 56 20.05 5.34 -22.60
N GLY A 57 20.44 4.68 -21.51
CA GLY A 57 21.81 4.72 -20.99
C GLY A 57 22.75 3.92 -21.91
N ALA A 58 23.83 4.55 -22.37
CA ALA A 58 24.70 4.02 -23.41
C ALA A 58 25.47 2.75 -23.00
N MET A 59 24.87 1.59 -23.26
CA MET A 59 25.57 0.45 -23.85
C MET A 59 25.18 0.42 -25.32
N ILE A 60 26.15 0.67 -26.22
CA ILE A 60 25.91 0.66 -27.66
C ILE A 60 25.73 -0.79 -28.13
N LEU A 61 24.49 -1.25 -28.13
CA LEU A 61 24.01 -2.22 -29.10
C LEU A 61 23.28 -1.42 -30.17
N GLY A 62 23.67 -1.62 -31.44
CA GLY A 62 23.24 -0.78 -32.54
C GLY A 62 21.71 -0.65 -32.60
N THR A 63 21.25 0.60 -32.76
CA THR A 63 19.94 0.92 -33.38
C THR A 63 19.73 0.05 -34.60
N GLN A 64 18.55 -0.41 -35.05
CA GLN A 64 17.10 -0.22 -34.79
C GLN A 64 16.31 -1.15 -35.79
N PRO A 65 15.26 -0.72 -36.53
CA PRO A 65 13.85 -1.06 -36.28
C PRO A 65 13.29 -2.16 -37.22
N GLY A 66 12.21 -2.89 -36.90
CA GLY A 66 10.81 -2.45 -37.02
C GLY A 66 10.31 -2.54 -38.49
N ARG A 67 9.14 -3.11 -38.82
CA ARG A 67 7.90 -3.31 -38.03
C ARG A 67 6.94 -4.29 -38.74
N ASP A 68 6.02 -4.86 -37.96
CA ASP A 68 4.59 -5.19 -38.23
C ASP A 68 4.25 -5.99 -39.54
N GLU A 69 3.39 -7.00 -39.60
CA GLU A 69 2.34 -7.49 -38.68
C GLU A 69 1.84 -8.89 -39.14
N LEU A 70 1.28 -9.72 -38.22
CA LEU A 70 0.02 -10.51 -38.35
C LEU A 70 -0.02 -11.97 -37.81
N LEU A 71 -1.19 -12.29 -37.24
CA LEU A 71 -1.91 -13.60 -37.17
C LEU A 71 -1.45 -14.74 -36.22
N LEU A 72 -2.04 -14.72 -35.01
CA LEU A 72 -2.88 -15.79 -34.41
C LEU A 72 -2.49 -17.28 -34.56
N ASN A 73 -2.09 -17.95 -33.45
CA ASN A 73 -2.99 -18.83 -32.68
C ASN A 73 -2.41 -19.41 -31.35
N ARG A 74 -3.35 -19.74 -30.44
CA ARG A 74 -3.30 -20.37 -29.09
C ARG A 74 -2.23 -21.48 -28.84
N ILE A 75 -1.88 -21.91 -27.62
CA ILE A 75 -2.57 -22.01 -26.29
C ILE A 75 -1.53 -21.75 -25.16
N GLY A 76 -1.79 -21.25 -23.94
CA GLY A 76 -3.02 -20.72 -23.30
C GLY A 76 -3.24 -21.20 -21.84
N THR A 77 -3.32 -20.29 -20.85
CA THR A 77 -3.87 -20.54 -19.49
C THR A 77 -4.82 -19.41 -19.09
N ALA A 78 -5.86 -19.72 -18.32
CA ALA A 78 -7.01 -18.83 -18.14
C ALA A 78 -6.75 -17.68 -17.16
N THR A 79 -7.14 -16.46 -17.55
CA THR A 79 -7.44 -15.34 -16.66
C THR A 79 -8.92 -14.99 -16.75
N PRO A 80 -9.61 -14.70 -15.63
CA PRO A 80 -10.99 -14.24 -15.68
C PRO A 80 -11.04 -12.82 -16.27
N ARG A 81 -12.04 -12.54 -17.11
CA ARG A 81 -12.27 -11.21 -17.68
C ARG A 81 -12.75 -10.24 -16.59
N VAL A 82 -11.82 -9.46 -16.05
CA VAL A 82 -12.10 -8.20 -15.35
C VAL A 82 -11.33 -7.09 -16.09
N PRO A 83 -11.92 -5.90 -16.32
CA PRO A 83 -11.22 -4.80 -17.00
C PRO A 83 -9.89 -4.44 -16.31
N ALA A 84 -8.88 -4.07 -17.10
CA ALA A 84 -7.49 -3.86 -16.68
C ALA A 84 -7.25 -2.57 -15.84
N ALA A 85 -8.22 -2.15 -15.03
CA ALA A 85 -8.15 -0.99 -14.15
C ALA A 85 -7.72 -1.32 -12.71
N ILE A 86 -7.38 -2.60 -12.41
CA ILE A 86 -7.19 -3.10 -11.03
C ILE A 86 -5.79 -3.68 -10.79
N THR A 87 -4.96 -3.91 -11.82
CA THR A 87 -3.70 -4.68 -11.70
C THR A 87 -2.42 -3.86 -11.67
N THR A 88 -2.48 -2.55 -11.38
CA THR A 88 -1.29 -1.69 -11.23
C THR A 88 -1.44 -0.70 -10.06
N PRO A 89 -0.85 -0.98 -8.88
CA PRO A 89 -0.76 0.01 -7.81
C PRO A 89 0.33 1.03 -8.15
N GLY A 90 -0.04 2.21 -8.65
CA GLY A 90 0.91 3.33 -8.78
C GLY A 90 0.66 4.36 -9.90
N GLN A 91 -0.19 4.08 -10.90
CA GLN A 91 -0.56 5.09 -11.90
C GLN A 91 -2.04 5.46 -11.80
N ALA A 92 -2.29 6.64 -11.24
CA ALA A 92 -3.56 7.33 -11.36
C ALA A 92 -3.75 7.85 -12.80
N GLY A 93 -4.09 6.94 -13.72
CA GLY A 93 -4.63 7.32 -15.01
C GLY A 93 -5.89 8.14 -14.78
N GLN A 94 -5.94 9.37 -15.31
CA GLN A 94 -7.11 10.22 -15.17
C GLN A 94 -8.29 9.60 -15.90
N VAL A 95 -9.11 8.84 -15.16
CA VAL A 95 -10.51 8.66 -15.52
C VAL A 95 -11.10 10.05 -15.55
N GLN A 96 -11.35 10.55 -16.76
CA GLN A 96 -12.10 11.78 -16.96
C GLN A 96 -13.52 11.47 -16.50
N ARG A 97 -13.77 11.65 -15.19
CA ARG A 97 -15.11 11.65 -14.62
C ARG A 97 -15.91 12.57 -15.52
N ARG A 98 -16.94 12.03 -16.19
CA ARG A 98 -18.04 12.87 -16.67
C ARG A 98 -18.40 13.75 -15.48
N LEU A 99 -18.49 15.06 -15.71
CA LEU A 99 -18.96 16.03 -14.73
C LEU A 99 -20.42 15.71 -14.44
N GLY A 100 -20.64 14.68 -13.62
CA GLY A 100 -21.90 14.48 -12.90
C GLY A 100 -22.11 15.75 -12.11
N ILE A 101 -23.28 16.35 -12.29
CA ILE A 101 -23.65 17.69 -11.82
C ILE A 101 -23.10 17.88 -10.41
N THR A 102 -21.99 18.62 -10.31
CA THR A 102 -21.35 18.84 -9.01
C THR A 102 -22.37 19.60 -8.19
N ALA A 103 -22.72 19.08 -7.01
CA ALA A 103 -23.51 19.86 -6.07
C ALA A 103 -22.84 21.24 -5.94
N PRO A 104 -23.61 22.35 -6.05
CA PRO A 104 -23.02 23.68 -5.99
C PRO A 104 -22.14 23.76 -4.75
N GLN A 105 -20.94 24.31 -4.89
CA GLN A 105 -20.03 24.47 -3.75
C GLN A 105 -20.83 25.11 -2.62
N PRO A 106 -20.94 24.47 -1.44
CA PRO A 106 -21.68 25.06 -0.35
C PRO A 106 -21.05 26.42 -0.09
N LEU A 107 -21.88 27.47 -0.12
CA LEU A 107 -21.44 28.82 0.21
C LEU A 107 -20.63 28.74 1.50
N PRO A 108 -19.45 29.40 1.58
CA PRO A 108 -18.62 29.32 2.77
C PRO A 108 -19.48 29.76 3.96
N VAL A 109 -19.85 28.80 4.81
CA VAL A 109 -20.81 29.03 5.90
C VAL A 109 -20.24 30.17 6.72
N PRO A 110 -20.96 31.29 6.89
CA PRO A 110 -20.44 32.44 7.62
C PRO A 110 -20.19 31.96 9.05
N ARG A 111 -18.91 31.75 9.38
CA ARG A 111 -18.50 31.29 10.70
C ARG A 111 -19.01 32.29 11.72
N ALA A 112 -20.01 31.89 12.50
CA ALA A 112 -20.58 32.66 13.59
C ALA A 112 -19.43 33.29 14.39
N PRO A 113 -19.36 34.63 14.51
CA PRO A 113 -18.38 35.24 15.38
C PRO A 113 -18.71 34.80 16.81
N LEU A 114 -17.68 34.52 17.59
CA LEU A 114 -17.83 33.89 18.88
C LEU A 114 -17.93 34.98 19.95
N TYR A 115 -19.04 35.01 20.66
CA TYR A 115 -19.38 36.04 21.64
C TYR A 115 -19.69 35.41 23.01
N GLY A 116 -19.67 36.23 24.07
CA GLY A 116 -19.75 35.75 25.46
C GLY A 116 -18.40 35.26 26.01
N THR A 117 -18.28 35.16 27.34
CA THR A 117 -17.06 34.69 28.00
C THR A 117 -16.90 33.18 27.88
N LEU A 118 -15.85 32.76 27.16
CA LEU A 118 -15.51 31.34 27.06
C LEU A 118 -14.53 30.95 28.17
N ALA A 119 -14.97 30.07 29.06
CA ALA A 119 -14.05 29.31 29.88
C ALA A 119 -13.27 28.34 28.99
N LEU A 120 -12.00 28.09 29.33
CA LEU A 120 -11.36 26.86 28.89
C LEU A 120 -12.11 25.68 29.54
N PRO A 121 -12.35 24.55 28.84
CA PRO A 121 -13.01 23.40 29.44
C PRO A 121 -12.26 22.94 30.69
N THR A 122 -12.99 22.43 31.67
CA THR A 122 -12.35 21.72 32.79
C THR A 122 -11.67 20.44 32.27
N GLU A 123 -10.66 19.93 32.98
CA GLU A 123 -9.91 18.76 32.50
C GLU A 123 -10.82 17.51 32.32
N GLU A 124 -11.80 17.34 33.21
CA GLU A 124 -12.79 16.25 33.15
C GLU A 124 -13.69 16.37 31.90
N GLU A 125 -14.15 17.57 31.54
CA GLU A 125 -14.89 17.81 30.29
C GLU A 125 -14.02 17.59 29.04
N SER A 126 -12.70 17.72 29.15
CA SER A 126 -11.77 17.53 28.04
C SER A 126 -11.56 16.05 27.71
N GLU A 127 -11.41 15.19 28.72
CA GLU A 127 -11.23 13.73 28.53
C GLU A 127 -12.49 13.05 27.99
N GLY A 128 -13.67 13.42 28.48
CA GLY A 128 -14.95 12.84 28.07
C GLY A 128 -15.46 11.74 29.02
N PRO A 129 -16.57 11.06 28.66
CA PRO A 129 -17.24 10.12 29.56
C PRO A 129 -16.35 8.91 29.89
N ALA A 130 -16.49 8.40 31.12
CA ALA A 130 -15.68 7.30 31.63
C ALA A 130 -15.78 6.02 30.78
N ASP A 131 -16.99 5.74 30.27
CA ASP A 131 -17.33 4.60 29.41
C ASP A 131 -17.06 4.86 27.91
N GLY A 132 -16.45 6.01 27.57
CA GLY A 132 -16.12 6.37 26.20
C GLY A 132 -15.00 5.51 25.61
N LEU A 133 -15.07 5.27 24.30
CA LEU A 133 -14.10 4.48 23.55
C LEU A 133 -12.71 5.12 23.60
N THR A 134 -11.72 4.42 24.17
CA THR A 134 -10.33 4.89 24.21
C THR A 134 -9.62 4.70 22.87
N LEU A 135 -8.48 5.38 22.69
CA LEU A 135 -7.68 5.23 21.47
C LEU A 135 -7.20 3.78 21.28
N ASP A 136 -6.83 3.11 22.38
CA ASP A 136 -6.32 1.75 22.35
C ASP A 136 -7.42 0.75 21.95
N GLN A 137 -8.62 0.89 22.53
CA GLN A 137 -9.80 0.12 22.15
C GLN A 137 -10.19 0.36 20.68
N ALA A 138 -10.05 1.59 20.18
CA ALA A 138 -10.29 1.92 18.79
C ALA A 138 -9.27 1.24 17.86
N ILE A 139 -8.00 1.14 18.24
CA ILE A 139 -6.96 0.40 17.48
C ILE A 139 -7.30 -1.10 17.43
N ASP A 140 -7.66 -1.71 18.56
CA ASP A 140 -8.03 -3.13 18.63
C ASP A 140 -9.25 -3.44 17.76
N LEU A 141 -10.28 -2.59 17.81
CA LEU A 141 -11.48 -2.70 16.96
C LEU A 141 -11.16 -2.52 15.47
N LEU A 142 -10.30 -1.55 15.13
CA LEU A 142 -9.83 -1.32 13.76
C LEU A 142 -9.16 -2.60 13.22
N ILE A 143 -8.13 -3.11 13.90
CA ILE A 143 -7.34 -4.28 13.46
C ILE A 143 -8.24 -5.51 13.28
N LYS A 144 -9.24 -5.69 14.16
CA LYS A 144 -10.13 -6.84 14.14
C LYS A 144 -11.24 -6.76 13.08
N ASN A 145 -11.85 -5.59 12.89
CA ASN A 145 -13.12 -5.46 12.17
C ASN A 145 -13.01 -4.75 10.80
N ASN A 146 -11.97 -3.96 10.56
CA ASN A 146 -11.80 -3.16 9.34
C ASN A 146 -11.71 -4.05 8.08
N TYR A 147 -12.51 -3.73 7.05
CA TYR A 147 -12.58 -4.55 5.84
C TYR A 147 -11.34 -4.45 4.94
N ASP A 148 -10.65 -3.30 4.90
CA ASP A 148 -9.45 -3.13 4.08
C ASP A 148 -8.30 -3.95 4.66
N LEU A 149 -8.10 -3.91 5.99
CA LEU A 149 -7.14 -4.77 6.70
C LEU A 149 -7.49 -6.26 6.57
N ARG A 150 -8.77 -6.63 6.71
CA ARG A 150 -9.19 -8.04 6.52
C ARG A 150 -9.01 -8.52 5.08
N THR A 151 -9.23 -7.66 4.09
CA THR A 151 -8.98 -7.96 2.67
C THR A 151 -7.48 -8.11 2.40
N LYS A 152 -6.66 -7.21 2.93
CA LYS A 152 -5.19 -7.28 2.83
C LYS A 152 -4.62 -8.51 3.55
N PHE A 153 -5.18 -8.89 4.70
CA PHE A 153 -4.79 -10.11 5.40
C PHE A 153 -4.96 -11.36 4.54
N MET A 154 -5.95 -11.40 3.63
CA MET A 154 -6.14 -12.53 2.72
C MET A 154 -5.04 -12.70 1.68
N GLU A 155 -4.13 -11.74 1.50
CA GLU A 155 -2.92 -11.91 0.66
C GLU A 155 -1.92 -12.89 1.30
N ILE A 156 -1.89 -13.01 2.63
CA ILE A 156 -1.02 -13.94 3.38
C ILE A 156 -1.37 -15.43 3.12
N PRO A 157 -2.62 -15.91 3.27
CA PRO A 157 -2.96 -17.30 2.93
C PRO A 157 -2.85 -17.58 1.42
N GLN A 158 -3.03 -16.59 0.54
CA GLN A 158 -2.74 -16.72 -0.89
C GLN A 158 -1.23 -16.98 -1.12
N ALA A 159 -0.35 -16.16 -0.54
CA ALA A 159 1.10 -16.37 -0.62
C ALA A 159 1.54 -17.72 0.01
N ARG A 160 0.83 -18.24 1.03
CA ARG A 160 1.04 -19.60 1.55
C ARG A 160 0.61 -20.69 0.56
N ALA A 161 -0.47 -20.48 -0.20
CA ALA A 161 -0.86 -21.37 -1.29
C ALA A 161 0.14 -21.33 -2.47
N ASP A 162 0.79 -20.19 -2.70
CA ASP A 162 1.91 -20.09 -3.66
C ASP A 162 3.13 -20.88 -3.21
N ILE A 163 3.47 -20.89 -1.91
CA ILE A 163 4.51 -21.77 -1.35
C ILE A 163 4.14 -23.25 -1.55
N LEU A 164 2.89 -23.62 -1.28
CA LEU A 164 2.41 -24.99 -1.51
C LEU A 164 2.61 -25.37 -2.98
N THR A 165 2.10 -24.56 -3.91
CA THR A 165 2.24 -24.73 -5.37
C THR A 165 3.71 -24.78 -5.80
N ALA A 166 4.56 -23.93 -5.22
CA ALA A 166 6.00 -23.92 -5.47
C ALA A 166 6.71 -25.20 -4.99
N SER A 167 6.21 -25.83 -3.93
CA SER A 167 6.77 -27.06 -3.36
C SER A 167 6.37 -28.34 -4.09
N LEU A 168 5.29 -28.32 -4.88
CA LEU A 168 4.79 -29.49 -5.61
C LEU A 168 5.78 -29.98 -6.67
N ARG A 169 5.82 -31.30 -6.86
CA ARG A 169 6.50 -31.95 -8.00
C ARG A 169 5.61 -31.87 -9.24
N ALA A 170 6.22 -31.96 -10.42
CA ALA A 170 5.45 -32.12 -11.65
C ALA A 170 4.84 -33.53 -11.71
N ASN A 171 3.61 -33.63 -12.23
CA ASN A 171 2.91 -34.90 -12.36
C ASN A 171 3.52 -35.75 -13.50
N PRO A 172 3.48 -37.09 -13.40
CA PRO A 172 3.74 -37.94 -14.56
C PRO A 172 2.67 -37.72 -15.63
N ILE A 173 3.06 -37.88 -16.88
CA ILE A 173 2.15 -37.88 -18.04
C ILE A 173 1.98 -39.33 -18.48
N ILE A 174 0.74 -39.79 -18.62
CA ILE A 174 0.43 -41.09 -19.21
C ILE A 174 -0.24 -40.83 -20.55
N TYR A 175 0.26 -41.47 -21.60
CA TYR A 175 -0.38 -41.50 -22.90
C TYR A 175 -0.30 -42.91 -23.50
N ALA A 176 -1.23 -43.21 -24.40
CA ALA A 176 -1.16 -44.40 -25.23
C ALA A 176 -1.16 -43.95 -26.69
N ASP A 177 -0.37 -44.61 -27.51
CA ASP A 177 -0.28 -44.34 -28.94
C ASP A 177 -0.24 -45.63 -29.75
N SER A 178 -0.43 -45.50 -31.05
CA SER A 178 -0.30 -46.60 -31.99
C SER A 178 0.56 -46.16 -33.17
N GLN A 179 1.54 -47.00 -33.50
CA GLN A 179 2.54 -46.76 -34.52
C GLN A 179 2.42 -47.85 -35.59
N TYR A 180 2.91 -47.57 -36.81
CA TYR A 180 2.76 -48.47 -37.95
C TYR A 180 1.28 -48.86 -38.21
N VAL A 181 0.38 -47.89 -38.10
CA VAL A 181 -1.04 -48.03 -38.52
C VAL A 181 -1.08 -47.91 -40.04
N PRO A 182 -1.53 -48.95 -40.78
CA PRO A 182 -1.43 -48.95 -42.23
C PRO A 182 -2.60 -48.21 -42.89
N TYR A 183 -2.29 -47.42 -43.93
CA TYR A 183 -3.29 -46.88 -44.88
C TYR A 183 -3.71 -47.93 -45.95
N GLY A 184 -3.50 -49.22 -45.68
CA GLY A 184 -3.68 -50.34 -46.61
C GLY A 184 -3.33 -51.67 -45.94
N ALA A 185 -2.82 -52.65 -46.70
CA ALA A 185 -2.31 -53.90 -46.15
C ALA A 185 -0.77 -53.93 -46.19
N PHE A 186 -0.14 -54.13 -45.03
CA PHE A 186 1.27 -54.49 -44.95
C PHE A 186 1.47 -55.98 -45.24
N SER A 187 2.59 -56.30 -45.87
CA SER A 187 3.03 -57.68 -46.16
C SER A 187 4.55 -57.69 -46.41
N ASP A 188 5.16 -58.85 -46.59
CA ASP A 188 6.58 -58.94 -46.97
C ASP A 188 6.91 -58.21 -48.29
N GLN A 189 5.93 -58.07 -49.18
CA GLN A 189 6.05 -57.30 -50.44
C GLN A 189 5.80 -55.79 -50.26
N LYS A 190 5.20 -55.38 -49.13
CA LYS A 190 4.90 -53.99 -48.77
C LYS A 190 5.24 -53.76 -47.28
N PRO A 191 6.54 -53.79 -46.93
CA PRO A 191 6.96 -53.77 -45.53
C PRO A 191 6.74 -52.37 -44.92
N GLY A 192 5.86 -52.31 -43.92
CA GLY A 192 5.61 -51.10 -43.11
C GLY A 192 5.85 -51.27 -41.61
N GLY A 193 6.34 -52.45 -41.18
CA GLY A 193 6.47 -52.83 -39.77
C GLY A 193 5.16 -53.39 -39.16
N PRO A 194 5.23 -54.13 -38.05
CA PRO A 194 4.05 -54.60 -37.33
C PRO A 194 3.34 -53.44 -36.62
N THR A 195 2.01 -53.35 -36.74
CA THR A 195 1.23 -52.33 -36.03
C THR A 195 1.44 -52.44 -34.53
N GLN A 196 1.93 -51.36 -33.94
CA GLN A 196 2.35 -51.29 -32.54
C GLN A 196 1.32 -50.52 -31.72
N TYR A 197 1.11 -50.95 -30.47
CA TYR A 197 0.28 -50.26 -29.48
C TYR A 197 1.08 -50.14 -28.20
N ASP A 198 1.20 -48.92 -27.70
CA ASP A 198 2.09 -48.57 -26.59
C ASP A 198 1.34 -47.91 -25.45
N LEU A 199 1.74 -48.25 -24.22
CA LEU A 199 1.38 -47.49 -23.03
C LEU A 199 2.63 -46.83 -22.48
N ASN A 200 2.68 -45.50 -22.53
CA ASN A 200 3.83 -44.68 -22.19
C ASN A 200 3.58 -43.86 -20.91
N ILE A 201 4.51 -43.94 -19.96
CA ILE A 201 4.50 -43.18 -18.71
C ILE A 201 5.77 -42.32 -18.66
N THR A 202 5.62 -41.01 -18.78
CA THR A 202 6.72 -40.05 -18.76
C THR A 202 6.74 -39.32 -17.41
N HIS A 203 7.79 -39.54 -16.61
CA HIS A 203 7.98 -38.87 -15.32
C HIS A 203 9.06 -37.78 -15.40
N PRO A 204 8.72 -36.50 -15.12
CA PRO A 204 9.69 -35.41 -15.06
C PRO A 204 10.52 -35.43 -13.76
N ILE A 205 11.84 -35.39 -13.90
CA ILE A 205 12.83 -35.44 -12.83
C ILE A 205 13.56 -34.09 -12.75
N ASP A 206 13.34 -33.37 -11.64
CA ASP A 206 14.06 -32.15 -11.28
C ASP A 206 15.45 -32.49 -10.74
N PHE A 207 16.47 -32.44 -11.61
CA PHE A 207 17.88 -32.54 -11.23
C PHE A 207 18.53 -31.17 -10.95
N SER A 208 17.95 -30.08 -11.46
CA SER A 208 18.49 -28.72 -11.32
C SER A 208 18.12 -28.04 -10.00
N HIS A 209 17.41 -28.75 -9.12
CA HIS A 209 16.90 -28.30 -7.83
C HIS A 209 15.96 -27.10 -7.95
N LYS A 210 15.33 -26.91 -9.11
CA LYS A 210 14.49 -25.73 -9.40
C LYS A 210 13.26 -25.68 -8.50
N ARG A 211 12.72 -26.83 -8.06
CA ARG A 211 11.63 -26.89 -7.06
C ARG A 211 12.07 -26.27 -5.73
N ARG A 212 13.30 -26.55 -5.27
CA ARG A 212 13.85 -25.96 -4.04
C ARG A 212 14.04 -24.46 -4.20
N ALA A 213 14.59 -24.00 -5.32
CA ALA A 213 14.77 -22.58 -5.60
C ALA A 213 13.43 -21.82 -5.72
N ARG A 214 12.42 -22.44 -6.34
CA ARG A 214 11.04 -21.91 -6.45
C ARG A 214 10.37 -21.80 -5.08
N THR A 215 10.60 -22.78 -4.21
CA THR A 215 10.08 -22.79 -2.83
C THR A 215 10.77 -21.72 -1.96
N ASP A 216 12.10 -21.55 -2.05
CA ASP A 216 12.83 -20.47 -1.36
C ASP A 216 12.35 -19.08 -1.82
N TYR A 217 12.11 -18.91 -3.13
CA TYR A 217 11.55 -17.66 -3.68
C TYR A 217 10.15 -17.36 -3.10
N ALA A 218 9.22 -18.32 -3.17
CA ALA A 218 7.87 -18.14 -2.64
C ALA A 218 7.86 -17.90 -1.11
N ALA A 219 8.73 -18.59 -0.36
CA ALA A 219 8.85 -18.43 1.09
C ALA A 219 9.42 -17.06 1.50
N ARG A 220 10.26 -16.43 0.65
CA ARG A 220 10.72 -15.06 0.85
C ARG A 220 9.67 -14.04 0.44
N ALA A 221 8.96 -14.27 -0.66
CA ALA A 221 7.84 -13.45 -1.08
C ALA A 221 6.73 -13.35 -0.02
N LEU A 222 6.38 -14.46 0.65
CA LEU A 222 5.45 -14.44 1.80
C LEU A 222 5.88 -13.44 2.89
N LYS A 223 7.17 -13.37 3.23
CA LYS A 223 7.65 -12.42 4.25
C LYS A 223 7.50 -10.97 3.80
N VAL A 224 7.63 -10.69 2.50
CA VAL A 224 7.34 -9.37 1.93
C VAL A 224 5.85 -9.04 2.11
N THR A 225 4.95 -9.98 1.80
CA THR A 225 3.50 -9.81 2.02
C THR A 225 3.15 -9.60 3.49
N GLU A 226 3.78 -10.34 4.41
CA GLU A 226 3.61 -10.16 5.86
C GLU A 226 4.06 -8.76 6.31
N ALA A 227 5.20 -8.25 5.82
CA ALA A 227 5.66 -6.89 6.12
C ALA A 227 4.78 -5.80 5.47
N GLN A 228 4.27 -6.01 4.25
CA GLN A 228 3.32 -5.12 3.58
C GLN A 228 1.98 -5.04 4.32
N TYR A 229 1.50 -6.16 4.89
CA TYR A 229 0.33 -6.16 5.76
C TYR A 229 0.57 -5.33 7.04
N GLN A 230 1.74 -5.46 7.67
CA GLN A 230 2.08 -4.64 8.84
C GLN A 230 2.18 -3.14 8.49
N ASP A 231 2.61 -2.78 7.27
CA ASP A 231 2.59 -1.38 6.83
C ASP A 231 1.16 -0.88 6.58
N ALA A 232 0.28 -1.71 6.02
CA ALA A 232 -1.14 -1.38 5.88
C ALA A 232 -1.80 -1.14 7.25
N VAL A 233 -1.48 -1.97 8.26
CA VAL A 233 -1.92 -1.75 9.65
C VAL A 233 -1.41 -0.41 10.19
N ARG A 234 -0.13 -0.07 9.99
CA ARG A 234 0.45 1.23 10.39
C ARG A 234 -0.28 2.42 9.73
N MET A 235 -0.58 2.33 8.43
CA MET A 235 -1.28 3.38 7.70
C MET A 235 -2.74 3.53 8.14
N GLU A 236 -3.46 2.44 8.39
CA GLU A 236 -4.83 2.52 8.92
C GLU A 236 -4.89 3.02 10.37
N ILE A 237 -3.89 2.70 11.20
CA ILE A 237 -3.74 3.32 12.53
C ILE A 237 -3.52 4.84 12.40
N ASN A 238 -2.79 5.31 11.39
CA ASN A 238 -2.62 6.75 11.14
C ASN A 238 -3.92 7.45 10.67
N ASN A 239 -4.69 6.77 9.81
CA ASN A 239 -6.02 7.23 9.42
C ASN A 239 -6.94 7.32 10.66
N LEU A 240 -6.88 6.30 11.54
CA LEU A 240 -7.62 6.25 12.81
C LEU A 240 -7.20 7.38 13.75
N TYR A 241 -5.90 7.65 13.92
CA TYR A 241 -5.39 8.80 14.69
C TYR A 241 -6.01 10.12 14.21
N THR A 242 -6.09 10.30 12.89
CA THR A 242 -6.67 11.51 12.29
C THR A 242 -8.16 11.63 12.58
N ALA A 243 -8.93 10.55 12.41
CA ALA A 243 -10.37 10.49 12.66
C ALA A 243 -10.72 10.64 14.16
N PHE A 244 -9.98 9.96 15.04
CA PHE A 244 -10.15 10.01 16.49
C PHE A 244 -9.92 11.43 17.05
N VAL A 245 -8.84 12.09 16.60
CA VAL A 245 -8.58 13.49 16.99
C VAL A 245 -9.60 14.46 16.38
N GLU A 246 -10.15 14.18 15.19
CA GLU A 246 -11.26 14.97 14.64
C GLU A 246 -12.54 14.86 15.49
N VAL A 247 -12.87 13.68 16.03
CA VAL A 247 -14.00 13.52 16.96
C VAL A 247 -13.77 14.30 18.25
N LEU A 248 -12.57 14.25 18.83
CA LEU A 248 -12.22 15.05 20.01
C LEU A 248 -12.31 16.56 19.73
N ALA A 249 -11.80 17.02 18.59
CA ALA A 249 -11.85 18.42 18.18
C ALA A 249 -13.29 18.90 17.90
N ALA A 250 -14.13 18.07 17.27
CA ALA A 250 -15.53 18.37 17.02
C ALA A 250 -16.35 18.43 18.31
N ARG A 251 -16.09 17.52 19.28
CA ARG A 251 -16.71 17.57 20.62
C ARG A 251 -16.34 18.85 21.36
N LEU A 252 -15.06 19.18 21.37
CA LEU A 252 -14.54 20.41 21.99
C LEU A 252 -15.19 21.65 21.36
N THR A 253 -15.26 21.70 20.02
CA THR A 253 -15.95 22.76 19.28
C THR A 253 -17.42 22.87 19.67
N LEU A 254 -18.13 21.75 19.82
CA LEU A 254 -19.54 21.76 20.24
C LEU A 254 -19.74 22.28 21.68
N SER A 255 -18.92 21.84 22.62
CA SER A 255 -18.97 22.33 24.01
C SER A 255 -18.73 23.85 24.06
N TYR A 256 -17.70 24.29 23.35
CA TYR A 256 -17.31 25.69 23.21
C TYR A 256 -18.42 26.56 22.58
N THR A 257 -19.07 26.12 21.50
CA THR A 257 -20.16 26.92 20.89
C THR A 257 -21.41 26.96 21.79
N LYS A 258 -21.69 25.91 22.57
CA LYS A 258 -22.74 25.95 23.62
C LYS A 258 -22.41 26.98 24.71
N ALA A 259 -21.16 27.02 25.17
CA ALA A 259 -20.71 28.01 26.15
C ALA A 259 -20.81 29.46 25.60
N SER A 260 -20.54 29.66 24.31
CA SER A 260 -20.76 30.95 23.62
C SER A 260 -22.23 31.38 23.67
N VAL A 261 -23.17 30.48 23.35
CA VAL A 261 -24.63 30.76 23.43
C VAL A 261 -25.05 31.10 24.87
N ALA A 262 -24.57 30.35 25.87
CA ALA A 262 -24.88 30.63 27.28
C ALA A 262 -24.36 32.00 27.75
N GLY A 263 -23.13 32.37 27.36
CA GLY A 263 -22.56 33.69 27.64
C GLY A 263 -23.31 34.84 26.95
N LEU A 264 -23.81 34.60 25.74
CA LEU A 264 -24.67 35.53 25.01
C LEU A 264 -26.06 35.68 25.63
N ASP A 265 -26.65 34.62 26.17
CA ASP A 265 -27.96 34.70 26.83
C ASP A 265 -27.88 35.56 28.11
N VAL A 266 -26.83 35.38 28.92
CA VAL A 266 -26.54 36.25 30.08
C VAL A 266 -26.31 37.71 29.66
N LEU A 267 -25.63 37.95 28.53
CA LEU A 267 -25.46 39.30 28.00
C LEU A 267 -26.78 39.90 27.50
N GLN A 268 -27.64 39.10 26.88
CA GLN A 268 -28.96 39.52 26.41
C GLN A 268 -29.84 39.93 27.59
N GLN A 269 -29.91 39.10 28.64
CA GLN A 269 -30.68 39.39 29.85
C GLN A 269 -30.21 40.70 30.51
N LYS A 270 -28.89 40.93 30.64
CA LYS A 270 -28.35 42.19 31.18
C LYS A 270 -28.62 43.40 30.29
N THR A 271 -28.56 43.23 28.96
CA THR A 271 -28.84 44.32 28.00
C THR A 271 -30.33 44.70 28.01
N GLN A 272 -31.21 43.71 28.15
CA GLN A 272 -32.66 43.90 28.34
C GLN A 272 -32.96 44.69 29.62
N LEU A 273 -32.34 44.33 30.75
CA LEU A 273 -32.49 45.05 32.03
C LEU A 273 -31.95 46.49 32.00
N LEU A 274 -30.97 46.80 31.15
CA LEU A 274 -30.49 48.18 30.94
C LEU A 274 -31.47 48.99 30.09
N TYR A 275 -32.06 48.37 29.06
CA TYR A 275 -33.12 48.99 28.24
C TYR A 275 -34.38 49.29 29.07
N GLU A 276 -34.81 48.37 29.92
CA GLU A 276 -35.96 48.54 30.85
C GLU A 276 -35.75 49.64 31.91
N LYS A 277 -34.51 50.11 32.09
CA LYS A 277 -34.14 51.22 32.99
C LYS A 277 -33.85 52.53 32.26
N ASP A 278 -34.15 52.61 30.95
CA ASP A 278 -33.79 53.72 30.07
C ASP A 278 -32.26 54.03 30.00
N LEU A 279 -31.43 53.05 30.35
CA LEU A 279 -29.95 53.12 30.34
C LEU A 279 -29.33 52.42 29.11
N GLY A 280 -30.14 52.05 28.11
CA GLY A 280 -29.70 51.35 26.90
C GLY A 280 -30.66 51.53 25.73
N SER A 281 -30.24 51.16 24.52
CA SER A 281 -31.05 51.30 23.31
C SER A 281 -31.74 49.99 22.92
N ARG A 282 -32.92 50.08 22.30
CA ARG A 282 -33.57 48.92 21.65
C ARG A 282 -32.73 48.31 20.53
N ALA A 283 -31.86 49.10 19.89
CA ALA A 283 -30.89 48.60 18.92
C ALA A 283 -29.92 47.60 19.56
N ASP A 284 -29.54 47.83 20.82
CA ASP A 284 -28.57 47.03 21.57
C ASP A 284 -29.11 45.64 21.90
N VAL A 285 -30.36 45.58 22.36
CA VAL A 285 -31.09 44.34 22.62
C VAL A 285 -31.21 43.51 21.34
N ASN A 286 -31.55 44.16 20.21
CA ASN A 286 -31.66 43.51 18.92
C ASN A 286 -30.29 43.00 18.40
N GLU A 287 -29.21 43.76 18.61
CA GLU A 287 -27.85 43.35 18.26
C GLU A 287 -27.43 42.09 19.00
N VAL A 288 -27.55 42.06 20.33
CA VAL A 288 -27.17 40.90 21.15
C VAL A 288 -28.07 39.70 20.84
N LYS A 289 -29.37 39.91 20.62
CA LYS A 289 -30.29 38.85 20.19
C LYS A 289 -29.90 38.24 18.84
N SER A 290 -29.51 39.07 17.87
CA SER A 290 -29.02 38.62 16.56
C SER A 290 -27.73 37.81 16.70
N GLN A 291 -26.77 38.28 17.51
CA GLN A 291 -25.54 37.54 17.81
C GLN A 291 -25.82 36.18 18.47
N ARG A 292 -26.81 36.10 19.38
CA ARG A 292 -27.22 34.83 20.00
C ARG A 292 -27.82 33.86 18.98
N GLN A 293 -28.70 34.32 18.11
CA GLN A 293 -29.30 33.50 17.05
C GLN A 293 -28.23 32.98 16.08
N ILE A 294 -27.23 33.79 15.74
CA ILE A 294 -26.08 33.37 14.92
C ILE A 294 -25.24 32.30 15.64
N ALA A 295 -25.02 32.43 16.96
CA ALA A 295 -24.33 31.42 17.75
C ALA A 295 -25.13 30.11 17.89
N GLU A 296 -26.46 30.18 17.99
CA GLU A 296 -27.35 29.00 17.98
C GLU A 296 -27.26 28.22 16.67
N VAL A 297 -27.18 28.89 15.51
CA VAL A 297 -26.89 28.24 14.22
C VAL A 297 -25.51 27.55 14.26
N GLY A 298 -24.50 28.20 14.85
CA GLY A 298 -23.19 27.60 15.05
C GLY A 298 -23.20 26.34 15.93
N VAL A 299 -24.15 26.22 16.88
CA VAL A 299 -24.34 24.98 17.65
C VAL A 299 -24.86 23.85 16.76
N LEU A 300 -25.81 24.13 15.85
CA LEU A 300 -26.32 23.14 14.90
C LEU A 300 -25.21 22.63 13.97
N ASP A 301 -24.39 23.52 13.43
CA ASP A 301 -23.22 23.17 12.61
C ASP A 301 -22.21 22.32 13.39
N ALA A 302 -21.91 22.69 14.64
CA ALA A 302 -20.98 21.93 15.48
C ALA A 302 -21.52 20.54 15.87
N GLN A 303 -22.83 20.40 16.10
CA GLN A 303 -23.46 19.09 16.32
C GLN A 303 -23.34 18.21 15.07
N GLU A 304 -23.60 18.77 13.89
CA GLU A 304 -23.55 18.02 12.64
C GLU A 304 -22.11 17.63 12.26
N ASN A 305 -21.12 18.50 12.53
CA ASN A 305 -19.71 18.17 12.37
C ASN A 305 -19.28 17.05 13.34
N LEU A 306 -19.78 17.03 14.59
CA LEU A 306 -19.55 15.92 15.51
C LEU A 306 -20.19 14.62 15.01
N ARG A 307 -21.44 14.64 14.52
CA ARG A 307 -22.07 13.46 13.89
C ARG A 307 -21.26 12.93 12.71
N LYS A 308 -20.79 13.81 11.83
CA LYS A 308 -19.93 13.46 10.69
C LYS A 308 -18.62 12.82 11.13
N ALA A 309 -17.91 13.43 12.10
CA ALA A 309 -16.66 12.88 12.64
C ALA A 309 -16.88 11.50 13.27
N LYS A 310 -17.95 11.34 14.08
CA LYS A 310 -18.35 10.06 14.68
C LYS A 310 -18.66 8.99 13.62
N ARG A 311 -19.43 9.33 12.57
CA ARG A 311 -19.71 8.42 11.44
C ARG A 311 -18.42 8.02 10.71
N THR A 312 -17.49 8.94 10.46
CA THR A 312 -16.19 8.61 9.84
C THR A 312 -15.38 7.64 10.69
N LEU A 313 -15.29 7.89 12.01
CA LEU A 313 -14.64 6.95 12.94
C LEU A 313 -15.37 5.60 12.97
N GLY A 314 -16.70 5.60 13.05
CA GLY A 314 -17.53 4.39 13.02
C GLY A 314 -17.35 3.54 11.77
N MET A 315 -17.24 4.15 10.59
CA MET A 315 -16.93 3.43 9.34
C MET A 315 -15.59 2.69 9.41
N MET A 316 -14.54 3.35 9.94
CA MET A 316 -13.22 2.71 10.09
C MET A 316 -13.25 1.52 11.06
N LEU A 317 -14.02 1.63 12.13
CA LEU A 317 -14.23 0.60 13.15
C LEU A 317 -15.27 -0.46 12.73
N ASN A 318 -15.89 -0.31 11.55
CA ASN A 318 -16.96 -1.17 11.03
C ASN A 318 -18.17 -1.29 11.99
N LEU A 319 -18.57 -0.14 12.54
CA LEU A 319 -19.78 0.02 13.36
C LEU A 319 -20.97 0.45 12.48
N ALA A 320 -22.18 0.03 12.85
CA ALA A 320 -23.39 0.52 12.19
C ALA A 320 -23.57 2.04 12.39
N PRO A 321 -24.20 2.79 11.48
CA PRO A 321 -24.36 4.25 11.61
C PRO A 321 -25.00 4.68 12.94
N ASP A 322 -26.04 3.96 13.38
CA ASP A 322 -26.75 4.24 14.63
C ASP A 322 -25.85 4.02 15.86
N GLN A 323 -25.04 2.95 15.83
CA GLN A 323 -24.03 2.69 16.85
C GLN A 323 -22.96 3.79 16.84
N ALA A 324 -22.51 4.21 15.65
CA ALA A 324 -21.48 5.21 15.46
C ALA A 324 -21.86 6.58 16.04
N GLU A 325 -23.13 6.97 15.95
CA GLU A 325 -23.61 8.20 16.58
C GLU A 325 -23.80 8.09 18.10
N SER A 326 -24.15 6.89 18.58
CA SER A 326 -24.42 6.64 20.00
C SER A 326 -23.19 6.62 20.92
N PHE A 327 -22.03 6.15 20.43
CA PHE A 327 -20.82 6.06 21.27
C PHE A 327 -20.12 7.41 21.41
N ASP A 328 -19.50 7.67 22.55
CA ASP A 328 -18.57 8.78 22.76
C ASP A 328 -17.12 8.28 22.88
N VAL A 329 -16.17 9.17 22.61
CA VAL A 329 -14.73 8.89 22.67
C VAL A 329 -14.17 9.31 24.03
N ARG A 330 -13.18 8.59 24.57
CA ARG A 330 -12.44 9.00 25.77
C ARG A 330 -10.96 9.26 25.43
N GLY A 331 -10.48 10.45 25.78
CA GLY A 331 -9.09 10.85 25.62
C GLY A 331 -8.90 12.36 25.71
N SER A 332 -7.77 12.79 26.29
CA SER A 332 -7.37 14.20 26.30
C SER A 332 -6.73 14.61 24.97
N ILE A 333 -6.87 15.89 24.61
CA ILE A 333 -6.16 16.51 23.48
C ILE A 333 -4.82 17.11 23.95
N GLN A 334 -4.64 17.34 25.25
CA GLN A 334 -3.39 17.88 25.80
C GLN A 334 -2.31 16.79 25.86
N ASP A 335 -1.08 17.14 25.50
CA ASP A 335 0.08 16.27 25.73
C ASP A 335 0.44 16.23 27.22
N ARG A 336 0.68 15.03 27.73
CA ARG A 336 1.15 14.72 29.10
C ARG A 336 2.30 13.70 29.09
N GLY A 337 2.82 13.36 27.90
CA GLY A 337 3.89 12.39 27.73
C GLY A 337 5.28 12.95 28.05
N PRO A 338 6.28 12.07 28.24
CA PRO A 338 7.67 12.49 28.23
C PRO A 338 8.06 13.02 26.84
N ALA A 339 9.01 13.96 26.79
CA ALA A 339 9.56 14.43 25.53
C ALA A 339 10.18 13.26 24.72
N PRO A 340 10.05 13.24 23.38
CA PRO A 340 10.60 12.18 22.56
C PRO A 340 12.15 12.15 22.60
N PRO A 341 12.77 11.00 22.28
CA PRO A 341 14.21 10.87 22.07
C PRO A 341 14.76 11.88 21.03
N PRO A 342 16.08 12.15 21.02
CA PRO A 342 16.69 13.03 20.02
C PRO A 342 16.55 12.49 18.59
N LEU A 343 16.55 13.41 17.61
CA LEU A 343 16.30 13.12 16.19
C LEU A 343 17.12 11.95 15.61
N ASP A 344 18.40 11.82 15.96
CA ASP A 344 19.26 10.73 15.47
C ASP A 344 18.82 9.35 15.98
N GLU A 345 18.22 9.29 17.16
CA GLU A 345 17.63 8.08 17.72
C GLU A 345 16.28 7.79 17.09
N LEU A 346 15.44 8.81 16.89
CA LEU A 346 14.17 8.72 16.15
C LEU A 346 14.38 8.15 14.73
N VAL A 347 15.38 8.64 14.00
CA VAL A 347 15.72 8.14 12.65
C VAL A 347 16.19 6.68 12.71
N ARG A 348 16.99 6.30 13.71
CA ARG A 348 17.47 4.92 13.89
C ARG A 348 16.32 3.96 14.21
N ILE A 349 15.39 4.37 15.06
CA ILE A 349 14.15 3.66 15.37
C ILE A 349 13.34 3.48 14.07
N ALA A 350 13.04 4.55 13.34
CA ALA A 350 12.25 4.46 12.11
C ALA A 350 12.87 3.53 11.06
N LEU A 351 14.19 3.61 10.86
CA LEU A 351 14.91 2.75 9.92
C LEU A 351 14.96 1.27 10.35
N SER A 352 14.72 0.93 11.62
CA SER A 352 14.73 -0.46 12.12
C SER A 352 13.32 -1.03 12.31
N CYS A 353 12.37 -0.23 12.80
CA CYS A 353 11.02 -0.65 13.19
C CYS A 353 9.98 -0.53 12.08
N ARG A 354 10.13 0.38 11.11
CA ARG A 354 9.07 0.60 10.11
C ARG A 354 8.83 -0.63 9.20
N PRO A 355 7.56 -1.07 9.05
CA PRO A 355 7.23 -2.20 8.18
C PRO A 355 7.51 -1.99 6.69
N ASP A 356 7.36 -0.77 6.15
CA ASP A 356 7.73 -0.48 4.75
C ASP A 356 9.23 -0.70 4.48
N ALA A 357 10.11 -0.20 5.35
CA ALA A 357 11.55 -0.45 5.30
C ALA A 357 11.87 -1.95 5.34
N LEU A 358 11.18 -2.69 6.19
CA LEU A 358 11.32 -4.15 6.30
C LEU A 358 10.85 -4.85 5.01
N ALA A 359 9.72 -4.43 4.43
CA ALA A 359 9.20 -4.97 3.18
C ALA A 359 10.19 -4.79 2.02
N TYR A 360 10.81 -3.62 1.88
CA TYR A 360 11.84 -3.39 0.84
C TYR A 360 13.12 -4.22 1.09
N ARG A 361 13.57 -4.37 2.34
CA ARG A 361 14.72 -5.26 2.67
C ARG A 361 14.43 -6.72 2.32
N LEU A 362 13.23 -7.21 2.62
CA LEU A 362 12.79 -8.56 2.26
C LEU A 362 12.55 -8.69 0.75
N GLY A 363 12.14 -7.61 0.08
CA GLY A 363 12.01 -7.51 -1.37
C GLY A 363 13.34 -7.74 -2.08
N LEU A 364 14.42 -7.09 -1.63
CA LEU A 364 15.78 -7.33 -2.11
C LEU A 364 16.20 -8.81 -1.92
N GLN A 365 16.01 -9.37 -0.73
CA GLN A 365 16.29 -10.80 -0.46
C GLN A 365 15.45 -11.76 -1.34
N THR A 366 14.26 -11.33 -1.75
CA THR A 366 13.38 -12.06 -2.67
C THR A 366 13.89 -11.95 -4.11
N ALA A 367 14.31 -10.76 -4.56
CA ALA A 367 14.94 -10.55 -5.87
C ALA A 367 16.22 -11.40 -6.05
N GLU A 368 17.07 -11.48 -5.02
CA GLU A 368 18.25 -12.36 -5.00
C GLU A 368 17.88 -13.85 -5.16
N SER A 369 16.81 -14.28 -4.51
CA SER A 369 16.29 -15.65 -4.68
C SER A 369 15.70 -15.87 -6.07
N GLY A 370 15.15 -14.82 -6.69
CA GLY A 370 14.73 -14.80 -8.09
C GLY A 370 15.91 -15.05 -9.04
N VAL A 371 17.09 -14.49 -8.76
CA VAL A 371 18.33 -14.82 -9.51
C VAL A 371 18.71 -16.29 -9.34
N ARG A 372 18.60 -16.86 -8.14
CA ARG A 372 18.86 -18.31 -7.92
C ARG A 372 17.86 -19.19 -8.67
N LEU A 373 16.57 -18.85 -8.66
CA LEU A 373 15.53 -19.53 -9.43
C LEU A 373 15.76 -19.42 -10.94
N ALA A 374 16.08 -18.23 -11.45
CA ALA A 374 16.42 -18.04 -12.86
C ALA A 374 17.65 -18.85 -13.30
N ARG A 375 18.66 -18.98 -12.42
CA ARG A 375 19.83 -19.85 -12.64
C ARG A 375 19.47 -21.34 -12.62
N ALA A 376 18.59 -21.80 -11.73
CA ALA A 376 18.13 -23.19 -11.72
C ALA A 376 17.35 -23.54 -12.99
N ASN A 377 16.48 -22.62 -13.45
CA ASN A 377 15.71 -22.72 -14.69
C ASN A 377 16.56 -22.68 -15.97
N ARG A 378 17.90 -22.56 -15.89
CA ARG A 378 18.81 -22.80 -17.03
C ARG A 378 18.69 -24.23 -17.56
N TYR A 379 18.40 -25.19 -16.69
CA TYR A 379 18.25 -26.59 -17.04
C TYR A 379 16.77 -26.99 -16.96
N GLN A 380 16.24 -27.52 -18.06
CA GLN A 380 14.93 -28.17 -18.10
C GLN A 380 14.97 -29.53 -17.37
N ASP A 381 13.80 -30.11 -17.07
CA ASP A 381 13.76 -31.42 -16.40
C ASP A 381 14.26 -32.53 -17.32
N ALA A 382 14.85 -33.57 -16.72
CA ALA A 382 15.06 -34.84 -17.40
C ALA A 382 13.75 -35.62 -17.37
N TYR A 383 13.42 -36.34 -18.45
CA TYR A 383 12.20 -37.14 -18.52
C TYR A 383 12.57 -38.62 -18.54
N LEU A 384 12.09 -39.36 -17.53
CA LEU A 384 12.15 -40.81 -17.51
C LEU A 384 10.91 -41.34 -18.21
N LEU A 385 11.09 -41.92 -19.40
CA LEU A 385 10.07 -42.68 -20.09
C LEU A 385 10.12 -44.12 -19.58
N TYR A 386 8.99 -44.60 -19.07
CA TYR A 386 8.77 -46.01 -18.80
C TYR A 386 7.58 -46.48 -19.63
N GLN A 387 7.83 -47.48 -20.48
CA GLN A 387 6.84 -48.09 -21.38
C GLN A 387 6.61 -49.51 -20.86
N PRO A 388 5.72 -49.72 -19.87
CA PRO A 388 5.48 -51.02 -19.26
C PRO A 388 4.89 -52.05 -20.24
N PHE A 389 4.28 -51.59 -21.34
CA PHE A 389 3.61 -52.46 -22.30
C PHE A 389 3.73 -51.92 -23.73
N THR A 390 4.22 -52.80 -24.59
CA THR A 390 4.35 -52.64 -26.05
C THR A 390 3.77 -53.90 -26.68
N TYR A 391 2.81 -53.76 -27.59
CA TYR A 391 2.25 -54.89 -28.36
C TYR A 391 2.42 -54.64 -29.86
N GLN A 392 3.21 -55.49 -30.53
CA GLN A 392 3.44 -55.44 -31.98
C GLN A 392 2.69 -56.55 -32.69
N ASN A 393 1.70 -56.23 -33.52
CA ASN A 393 0.95 -57.20 -34.29
C ASN A 393 1.77 -57.77 -35.47
N ASN A 394 2.36 -58.94 -35.25
CA ASN A 394 3.23 -59.63 -36.20
C ASN A 394 2.48 -60.56 -37.17
N ALA A 395 1.16 -60.71 -37.02
CA ALA A 395 0.34 -61.60 -37.84
C ALA A 395 0.44 -61.31 -39.37
N PRO A 396 0.50 -60.05 -39.85
CA PRO A 396 0.70 -59.76 -41.28
C PRO A 396 2.04 -60.26 -41.88
N PHE A 397 2.99 -60.63 -41.03
CA PHE A 397 4.32 -61.15 -41.38
C PHE A 397 4.50 -62.63 -41.00
N GLY A 398 3.39 -63.34 -40.70
CA GLY A 398 3.41 -64.77 -40.37
C GLY A 398 4.15 -65.14 -39.07
N LYS A 399 4.39 -64.17 -38.17
CA LYS A 399 5.19 -64.34 -36.94
C LYS A 399 4.34 -64.21 -35.69
N GLN A 400 4.77 -64.86 -34.61
CA GLN A 400 4.15 -64.73 -33.30
C GLN A 400 4.39 -63.32 -32.71
N THR A 401 3.44 -62.85 -31.89
CA THR A 401 3.55 -61.61 -31.12
C THR A 401 3.87 -61.94 -29.65
N ALA A 402 4.81 -61.18 -29.08
CA ALA A 402 5.08 -61.16 -27.64
C ALA A 402 5.01 -59.71 -27.14
N PRO A 403 4.51 -59.46 -25.92
CA PRO A 403 4.58 -58.13 -25.32
C PRO A 403 6.02 -57.79 -24.92
N ALA A 404 6.38 -56.51 -25.05
CA ALA A 404 7.67 -55.98 -24.62
C ALA A 404 7.49 -54.80 -23.65
N TRP A 405 8.59 -54.37 -23.05
CA TRP A 405 8.68 -53.16 -22.23
C TRP A 405 9.95 -52.39 -22.62
N ALA A 406 9.94 -51.08 -22.41
CA ALA A 406 11.10 -50.23 -22.62
C ALA A 406 11.28 -49.20 -21.50
N VAL A 407 12.51 -48.72 -21.36
CA VAL A 407 12.85 -47.59 -20.49
C VAL A 407 13.79 -46.65 -21.24
N GLY A 408 13.53 -45.36 -21.18
CA GLY A 408 14.30 -44.33 -21.86
C GLY A 408 14.51 -43.11 -20.95
N MET A 409 15.59 -42.38 -21.15
CA MET A 409 15.87 -41.14 -20.42
C MET A 409 16.18 -40.02 -21.41
N THR A 410 15.35 -38.98 -21.41
CA THR A 410 15.51 -37.80 -22.26
C THR A 410 16.04 -36.64 -21.43
N ILE A 411 17.28 -36.21 -21.69
CA ILE A 411 17.90 -35.07 -21.00
C ILE A 411 18.02 -33.88 -21.99
N PRO A 412 17.22 -32.82 -21.85
CA PRO A 412 17.37 -31.61 -22.66
C PRO A 412 18.65 -30.85 -22.29
N LEU A 413 19.53 -30.64 -23.27
CA LEU A 413 20.80 -29.94 -23.09
C LEU A 413 20.67 -28.45 -23.47
N PRO A 414 20.90 -27.48 -22.55
CA PRO A 414 20.76 -26.05 -22.83
C PRO A 414 21.97 -25.50 -23.59
N ILE A 415 22.09 -25.83 -24.88
CA ILE A 415 23.19 -25.38 -25.74
C ILE A 415 23.05 -23.88 -26.03
N TYR A 416 21.92 -23.48 -26.66
CA TYR A 416 21.64 -22.11 -27.11
C TYR A 416 20.83 -21.30 -26.07
N ASN A 417 19.72 -21.86 -25.58
CA ASN A 417 18.91 -21.24 -24.54
C ASN A 417 19.36 -21.76 -23.17
N ARG A 418 20.11 -20.92 -22.44
CA ARG A 418 20.58 -21.13 -21.06
C ARG A 418 19.81 -20.27 -20.05
N ASN A 419 18.60 -19.85 -20.43
CA ASN A 419 17.76 -18.89 -19.70
C ASN A 419 18.42 -17.50 -19.51
N GLN A 420 19.38 -17.13 -20.37
CA GLN A 420 20.25 -15.95 -20.18
C GLN A 420 19.48 -14.63 -20.00
N GLY A 421 18.48 -14.34 -20.84
CA GLY A 421 17.70 -13.10 -20.73
C GLY A 421 16.89 -13.00 -19.43
N ASN A 422 16.38 -14.12 -18.92
CA ASN A 422 15.66 -14.14 -17.64
C ASN A 422 16.62 -14.03 -16.44
N ILE A 423 17.85 -14.55 -16.57
CA ILE A 423 18.91 -14.37 -15.56
C ILE A 423 19.35 -12.91 -15.50
N GLU A 424 19.59 -12.24 -16.63
CA GLU A 424 19.95 -10.81 -16.62
C GLU A 424 18.78 -9.94 -16.13
N ARG A 425 17.53 -10.22 -16.53
CA ARG A 425 16.35 -9.53 -15.96
C ARG A 425 16.28 -9.69 -14.44
N ALA A 426 16.53 -10.89 -13.91
CA ALA A 426 16.52 -11.12 -12.47
C ALA A 426 17.65 -10.35 -11.75
N ARG A 427 18.82 -10.18 -12.37
CA ARG A 427 19.90 -9.33 -11.81
C ARG A 427 19.53 -7.86 -11.82
N LEU A 428 18.96 -7.36 -12.91
CA LEU A 428 18.47 -5.98 -12.98
C LEU A 428 17.37 -5.72 -11.95
N ASN A 429 16.52 -6.71 -11.65
CA ASN A 429 15.54 -6.62 -10.57
C ASN A 429 16.19 -6.49 -9.17
N VAL A 430 17.33 -7.15 -8.92
CA VAL A 430 18.10 -6.94 -7.68
C VAL A 430 18.62 -5.51 -7.60
N THR A 431 19.20 -4.98 -8.69
CA THR A 431 19.64 -3.57 -8.76
C THR A 431 18.49 -2.60 -8.54
N GLN A 432 17.32 -2.86 -9.13
CA GLN A 432 16.11 -2.07 -8.91
C GLN A 432 15.67 -2.09 -7.45
N SER A 433 15.54 -3.28 -6.83
CA SER A 433 15.16 -3.38 -5.41
C SER A 433 16.17 -2.73 -4.46
N GLN A 434 17.45 -2.70 -4.82
CA GLN A 434 18.48 -1.96 -4.06
C GLN A 434 18.26 -0.44 -4.14
N ILE A 435 18.02 0.10 -5.34
CA ILE A 435 17.73 1.54 -5.55
C ILE A 435 16.42 1.93 -4.83
N GLU A 436 15.40 1.08 -4.89
CA GLU A 436 14.13 1.28 -4.18
C GLU A 436 14.32 1.27 -2.66
N LEU A 437 15.15 0.38 -2.12
CA LEU A 437 15.51 0.32 -0.70
C LEU A 437 16.25 1.60 -0.25
N GLU A 438 17.19 2.11 -1.04
CA GLU A 438 17.87 3.38 -0.75
C GLU A 438 16.89 4.57 -0.84
N GLY A 439 15.96 4.53 -1.80
CA GLY A 439 14.91 5.53 -1.98
C GLY A 439 13.95 5.60 -0.79
N ILE A 440 13.44 4.46 -0.29
CA ILE A 440 12.57 4.44 0.88
C ILE A 440 13.33 4.86 2.15
N GLN A 441 14.59 4.44 2.33
CA GLN A 441 15.40 4.86 3.48
C GLN A 441 15.57 6.37 3.53
N ARG A 442 15.88 7.03 2.40
CA ARG A 442 15.96 8.49 2.32
C ARG A 442 14.61 9.15 2.62
N ARG A 443 13.51 8.61 2.09
CA ARG A 443 12.16 9.11 2.37
C ARG A 443 11.82 9.03 3.86
N ILE A 444 12.13 7.92 4.52
CA ILE A 444 11.92 7.72 5.96
C ILE A 444 12.67 8.78 6.78
N VAL A 445 13.93 9.06 6.45
CA VAL A 445 14.70 10.12 7.13
C VAL A 445 13.97 11.47 7.00
N THR A 446 13.54 11.85 5.80
CA THR A 446 12.80 13.11 5.58
C THR A 446 11.45 13.14 6.31
N GLU A 447 10.69 12.04 6.29
CA GLU A 447 9.39 11.94 6.99
C GLU A 447 9.55 12.09 8.51
N VAL A 448 10.56 11.46 9.10
CA VAL A 448 10.87 11.57 10.54
C VAL A 448 11.32 12.99 10.89
N GLN A 449 12.22 13.59 10.09
CA GLN A 449 12.65 14.98 10.29
C GLN A 449 11.48 15.96 10.19
N GLN A 450 10.56 15.75 9.26
CA GLN A 450 9.36 16.58 9.12
C GLN A 450 8.39 16.39 10.30
N ALA A 451 8.16 15.15 10.74
CA ALA A 451 7.26 14.84 11.86
C ALA A 451 7.80 15.37 13.20
N ASP A 452 9.08 15.17 13.50
CA ASP A 452 9.76 15.74 14.67
C ASP A 452 9.71 17.27 14.63
N ARG A 453 9.99 17.88 13.48
CA ARG A 453 9.95 19.34 13.38
C ARG A 453 8.55 19.92 13.58
N GLU A 454 7.52 19.28 13.03
CA GLU A 454 6.12 19.66 13.20
C GLU A 454 5.68 19.48 14.67
N TYR A 455 6.13 18.40 15.34
CA TYR A 455 5.91 18.18 16.78
C TYR A 455 6.56 19.27 17.64
N GLN A 456 7.85 19.55 17.44
CA GLN A 456 8.57 20.60 18.17
C GLN A 456 7.96 21.98 17.97
N VAL A 457 7.64 22.36 16.72
CA VAL A 457 7.09 23.67 16.40
C VAL A 457 5.67 23.82 16.95
N SER A 458 4.81 22.81 16.81
CA SER A 458 3.46 22.87 17.38
C SER A 458 3.49 22.94 18.91
N GLY A 459 4.35 22.18 19.59
CA GLY A 459 4.53 22.26 21.04
C GLY A 459 5.01 23.63 21.52
N GLN A 460 5.98 24.24 20.83
CA GLN A 460 6.44 25.61 21.12
C GLN A 460 5.33 26.66 20.94
N ILE A 461 4.44 26.49 19.95
CA ILE A 461 3.29 27.40 19.74
C ILE A 461 2.24 27.19 20.83
N VAL A 462 1.91 25.93 21.18
CA VAL A 462 1.00 25.61 22.30
C VAL A 462 1.49 26.29 23.57
N GLU A 463 2.77 26.15 23.90
CA GLU A 463 3.32 26.71 25.14
C GLU A 463 3.39 28.23 25.13
N ARG A 464 3.77 28.86 24.01
CA ARG A 464 3.76 30.33 23.89
C ARG A 464 2.34 30.89 24.04
N ILE A 465 1.35 30.25 23.43
CA ILE A 465 -0.05 30.68 23.58
C ILE A 465 -0.53 30.48 25.02
N ARG A 466 -0.23 29.32 25.65
CA ARG A 466 -0.62 29.01 27.03
C ARG A 466 -0.02 29.95 28.06
N THR A 467 1.27 30.27 27.95
CA THR A 467 2.02 31.00 28.98
C THR A 467 2.03 32.52 28.79
N GLN A 468 1.91 33.02 27.56
CA GLN A 468 2.03 34.46 27.26
C GLN A 468 0.73 35.05 26.70
N VAL A 469 0.19 34.45 25.64
CA VAL A 469 -0.93 35.06 24.88
C VAL A 469 -2.26 34.94 25.62
N LEU A 470 -2.60 33.76 26.14
CA LEU A 470 -3.84 33.52 26.88
C LEU A 470 -3.94 34.38 28.17
N PRO A 471 -2.91 34.43 29.05
CA PRO A 471 -2.96 35.28 30.24
C PRO A 471 -3.07 36.78 29.90
N SER A 472 -2.32 37.26 28.90
CA SER A 472 -2.39 38.65 28.45
C SER A 472 -3.77 39.02 27.90
N SER A 473 -4.33 38.16 27.03
CA SER A 473 -5.67 38.33 26.46
C SER A 473 -6.76 38.29 27.55
N ARG A 474 -6.62 37.40 28.55
CA ARG A 474 -7.51 37.32 29.72
C ARG A 474 -7.44 38.58 30.59
N SER A 475 -6.25 39.12 30.84
CA SER A 475 -6.09 40.38 31.59
C SER A 475 -6.74 41.54 30.83
N SER A 476 -6.45 41.68 29.53
CA SER A 476 -7.02 42.76 28.70
C SER A 476 -8.55 42.74 28.66
N LEU A 477 -9.16 41.54 28.61
CA LEU A 477 -10.60 41.40 28.75
C LEU A 477 -11.10 41.83 30.14
N GLY A 478 -10.41 41.43 31.21
CA GLY A 478 -10.74 41.80 32.59
C GLY A 478 -10.62 43.30 32.85
N ASP A 479 -9.61 43.96 32.29
CA ASP A 479 -9.42 45.41 32.45
C ASP A 479 -10.45 46.21 31.66
N ARG A 480 -10.78 45.78 30.43
CA ARG A 480 -11.90 46.36 29.68
C ARG A 480 -13.26 46.09 30.31
N LEU A 481 -13.45 44.97 31.01
CA LEU A 481 -14.66 44.73 31.80
C LEU A 481 -14.82 45.77 32.93
N LYS A 482 -13.73 46.11 33.64
CA LYS A 482 -13.74 47.17 34.66
C LYS A 482 -14.07 48.54 34.06
N LEU A 483 -13.41 48.91 32.96
CA LEU A 483 -13.68 50.19 32.26
C LEU A 483 -15.12 50.28 31.74
N PHE A 484 -15.69 49.17 31.26
CA PHE A 484 -17.09 49.11 30.84
C PHE A 484 -18.06 49.25 32.02
N GLN A 485 -17.75 48.62 33.17
CA GLN A 485 -18.53 48.77 34.41
C GLN A 485 -18.44 50.19 34.99
N GLY A 486 -17.31 50.88 34.82
CA GLY A 486 -17.13 52.29 35.16
C GLY A 486 -17.75 53.29 34.16
N GLY A 487 -18.26 52.82 33.02
CA GLY A 487 -18.82 53.68 31.96
C GLY A 487 -17.78 54.39 31.09
N GLU A 488 -16.49 54.12 31.27
CA GLU A 488 -15.39 54.78 30.55
C GLU A 488 -15.24 54.30 29.09
N ILE A 489 -15.72 53.09 28.77
CA ILE A 489 -15.76 52.57 27.40
C ILE A 489 -17.18 52.14 27.02
N ASN A 490 -17.53 52.28 25.74
CA ASN A 490 -18.83 51.85 25.24
C ASN A 490 -18.92 50.32 25.08
N ARG A 491 -20.14 49.80 24.94
CA ARG A 491 -20.40 48.35 24.80
C ARG A 491 -19.70 47.75 23.57
N VAL A 492 -19.57 48.48 22.47
CA VAL A 492 -18.93 47.99 21.24
C VAL A 492 -17.44 47.68 21.50
N THR A 493 -16.74 48.55 22.24
CA THR A 493 -15.33 48.32 22.64
C THR A 493 -15.18 47.09 23.57
N PHE A 494 -16.17 46.83 24.43
CA PHE A 494 -16.20 45.63 25.27
C PHE A 494 -16.51 44.35 24.46
N ILE A 495 -17.51 44.36 23.58
CA ILE A 495 -17.84 43.22 22.70
C ILE A 495 -16.66 42.87 21.80
N GLN A 496 -15.95 43.87 21.27
CA GLN A 496 -14.75 43.65 20.47
C GLN A 496 -13.61 43.02 21.30
N ALA A 497 -13.47 43.38 22.58
CA ALA A 497 -12.52 42.72 23.48
C ALA A 497 -12.86 41.26 23.73
N GLN A 498 -14.14 40.99 23.99
CA GLN A 498 -14.64 39.64 24.18
C GLN A 498 -14.36 38.78 22.95
N ARG A 499 -14.64 39.31 21.75
CA ARG A 499 -14.33 38.64 20.48
C ARG A 499 -12.82 38.34 20.34
N THR A 500 -11.93 39.30 20.62
CA THR A 500 -10.47 39.07 20.55
C THR A 500 -10.01 37.99 21.54
N TYR A 501 -10.56 37.95 22.75
CA TYR A 501 -10.28 36.87 23.71
C TYR A 501 -10.79 35.51 23.19
N ASN A 502 -12.00 35.48 22.65
CA ASN A 502 -12.63 34.28 22.10
C ASN A 502 -11.83 33.73 20.91
N ASP A 503 -11.40 34.58 20.00
CA ASP A 503 -10.50 34.23 18.89
C ASP A 503 -9.13 33.71 19.39
N THR A 504 -8.63 34.25 20.51
CA THR A 504 -7.39 33.75 21.18
C THR A 504 -7.58 32.33 21.73
N VAL A 505 -8.69 32.08 22.43
CA VAL A 505 -9.02 30.75 22.97
C VAL A 505 -9.19 29.74 21.84
N LYS A 506 -9.87 30.12 20.75
CA LYS A 506 -9.98 29.27 19.56
C LYS A 506 -8.63 28.92 18.96
N ALA A 507 -7.75 29.91 18.75
CA ALA A 507 -6.41 29.69 18.20
C ALA A 507 -5.56 28.77 19.09
N TYR A 508 -5.72 28.85 20.42
CA TYR A 508 -5.10 27.89 21.35
C TYR A 508 -5.59 26.47 21.09
N LEU A 509 -6.91 26.25 21.07
CA LEU A 509 -7.51 24.92 20.89
C LEU A 509 -7.15 24.31 19.53
N ASP A 510 -7.21 25.09 18.45
CA ASP A 510 -6.77 24.68 17.10
C ASP A 510 -5.29 24.24 17.10
N THR A 511 -4.44 24.92 17.88
CA THR A 511 -3.01 24.57 18.04
C THR A 511 -2.82 23.30 18.87
N VAL A 512 -3.59 23.10 19.95
CA VAL A 512 -3.53 21.88 20.78
C VAL A 512 -3.99 20.65 19.96
N VAL A 513 -5.04 20.78 19.16
CA VAL A 513 -5.46 19.74 18.19
C VAL A 513 -4.36 19.45 17.16
N ARG A 514 -3.72 20.48 16.60
CA ARG A 514 -2.58 20.32 15.68
C ARG A 514 -1.40 19.60 16.36
N HIS A 515 -1.09 19.94 17.60
CA HIS A 515 -0.02 19.31 18.35
C HIS A 515 -0.31 17.82 18.63
N ARG A 516 -1.53 17.47 19.07
CA ARG A 516 -1.97 16.08 19.24
C ARG A 516 -1.88 15.28 17.92
N ARG A 517 -2.18 15.90 16.77
CA ARG A 517 -1.97 15.29 15.45
C ARG A 517 -0.50 15.06 15.11
N SER A 518 0.37 16.03 15.36
CA SER A 518 1.81 15.90 15.10
C SER A 518 2.47 14.82 15.95
N MET A 519 2.06 14.70 17.21
CA MET A 519 2.46 13.67 18.17
C MET A 519 2.10 12.26 17.68
N LEU A 520 0.85 12.05 17.26
CA LEU A 520 0.40 10.78 16.69
C LEU A 520 1.01 10.50 15.30
N GLY A 521 1.22 11.54 14.49
CA GLY A 521 1.95 11.46 13.22
C GLY A 521 3.41 11.06 13.39
N LEU A 522 4.07 11.47 14.48
CA LEU A 522 5.43 11.05 14.83
C LEU A 522 5.46 9.54 15.17
N ASN A 523 4.50 9.03 15.94
CA ASN A 523 4.35 7.57 16.15
C ASN A 523 4.24 6.81 14.81
N THR A 524 3.41 7.30 13.87
CA THR A 524 3.29 6.72 12.52
C THR A 524 4.60 6.78 11.75
N ALA A 525 5.30 7.91 11.78
CA ALA A 525 6.56 8.12 11.06
C ALA A 525 7.69 7.21 11.54
N LEU A 526 7.67 6.82 12.82
CA LEU A 526 8.61 5.89 13.45
C LEU A 526 8.24 4.41 13.23
N GLY A 527 6.97 4.12 12.94
CA GLY A 527 6.46 2.75 12.87
C GLY A 527 6.30 2.08 14.24
N GLN A 528 6.41 2.84 15.33
CA GLN A 528 6.14 2.38 16.69
C GLN A 528 5.55 3.52 17.54
N ARG A 529 4.76 3.17 18.56
CA ARG A 529 4.21 4.13 19.51
C ARG A 529 5.22 4.41 20.62
N ILE A 530 5.78 5.63 20.63
CA ILE A 530 6.61 6.16 21.72
C ILE A 530 5.88 7.20 22.56
N LEU A 531 4.86 7.85 21.99
CA LEU A 531 4.07 8.91 22.61
C LEU A 531 2.62 8.41 22.84
N PRO A 532 1.98 8.75 23.98
CA PRO A 532 0.68 8.20 24.37
C PRO A 532 -0.49 8.64 23.48
#